data_AF-A0A968MPZ1-F1
#
_entry.id   AF-A0A968MPZ1-F1
#
_cell.length_a   1.000
_cell.length_b   1.000
_cell.length_c   1.000
_cell.angle_alpha   90.00
_cell.angle_beta   90.00
_cell.angle_gamma   90.00
#
_symmetry.space_group_name_H-M   'P 1'
#
loop_
_entity.id
_entity.type
_entity.pdbx_description
1 polymer ?
#
loop_
_entity_poly.entity_id
_entity_poly.type
_entity_poly.pdbx_seq_one_letter_code
_entity_poly.pdbx_strand_id
1 'polypeptide(L)'
;MTNSEIAKYIKKLNIGTGNETIFTRSLSKNVDLGKVWSKVPKSTDNIVGNSAPYNFFFIKSDDGKYIGAVLDMYNDLHWFITPLFRKKGYLSKALKSVILPYLFYEREEQKISIDVYQIGERNYSNSKRVDRIAWI
;
A
#
# COMPACT_ATOMS: atom_id res chain seq x y z
N MET A 1 10.67 -1.62 -1.88
CA MET A 1 9.98 -1.17 -3.10
C MET A 1 9.91 0.35 -3.07
N THR A 2 10.12 1.02 -4.20
CA THR A 2 10.13 2.49 -4.29
C THR A 2 8.73 3.07 -4.52
N ASN A 3 8.57 4.35 -4.20
CA ASN A 3 7.36 5.12 -4.53
C ASN A 3 7.01 5.07 -6.04
N SER A 4 8.02 5.08 -6.91
CA SER A 4 7.83 5.02 -8.36
C SER A 4 7.24 3.67 -8.79
N GLU A 5 7.67 2.58 -8.18
CA GLU A 5 7.13 1.24 -8.45
C GLU A 5 5.68 1.11 -7.97
N ILE A 6 5.36 1.59 -6.76
CA ILE A 6 3.98 1.59 -6.26
C ILE A 6 3.07 2.43 -7.17
N ALA A 7 3.54 3.58 -7.63
CA ALA A 7 2.81 4.42 -8.57
C ALA A 7 2.49 3.69 -9.89
N LYS A 8 3.38 2.81 -10.38
CA LYS A 8 3.12 1.99 -11.57
C LYS A 8 1.97 1.01 -11.36
N TYR A 9 1.87 0.36 -10.19
CA TYR A 9 0.76 -0.55 -9.90
C TYR A 9 -0.59 0.18 -9.81
N ILE A 10 -0.61 1.35 -9.15
CA ILE A 10 -1.80 2.21 -9.12
C ILE A 10 -2.23 2.60 -10.54
N LYS A 11 -1.27 2.96 -11.41
CA LYS A 11 -1.54 3.28 -12.81
C LYS A 11 -2.11 2.07 -13.57
N LYS A 12 -1.52 0.88 -13.41
CA LYS A 12 -2.02 -0.35 -14.05
C LYS A 12 -3.46 -0.65 -13.66
N LEU A 13 -3.79 -0.54 -12.37
CA LEU A 13 -5.15 -0.76 -11.88
C LEU A 13 -6.15 0.25 -12.46
N ASN A 14 -5.79 1.53 -12.51
CA ASN A 14 -6.67 2.57 -13.08
C ASN A 14 -6.88 2.44 -14.60
N ILE A 15 -5.93 1.84 -15.33
CA ILE A 15 -6.04 1.63 -16.79
C ILE A 15 -6.64 0.25 -17.11
N GLY A 16 -6.70 -0.68 -16.14
CA GLY A 16 -7.17 -2.06 -16.35
C GLY A 16 -6.12 -2.99 -16.96
N THR A 17 -4.83 -2.65 -16.89
CA THR A 17 -3.72 -3.45 -17.44
C THR A 17 -2.98 -4.28 -16.37
N GLY A 18 -3.56 -4.41 -15.18
CA GLY A 18 -2.96 -5.11 -14.04
C GLY A 18 -3.25 -6.62 -13.98
N ASN A 19 -4.22 -7.12 -14.75
CA ASN A 19 -4.96 -8.36 -14.46
C ASN A 19 -4.13 -9.64 -14.42
N GLU A 20 -2.97 -9.67 -15.08
CA GLU A 20 -2.06 -10.84 -15.06
C GLU A 20 -1.13 -10.86 -13.83
N THR A 21 -1.00 -9.72 -13.14
CA THR A 21 -0.01 -9.52 -12.07
C THR A 21 -0.61 -9.00 -10.77
N ILE A 22 -1.82 -8.46 -10.81
CA ILE A 22 -2.49 -7.82 -9.67
C ILE A 22 -3.88 -8.42 -9.53
N PHE A 23 -4.11 -9.08 -8.41
CA PHE A 23 -5.40 -9.66 -8.07
C PHE A 23 -5.91 -8.96 -6.82
N THR A 24 -7.10 -8.35 -6.90
CA THR A 24 -7.68 -7.59 -5.79
C THR A 24 -8.99 -8.19 -5.30
N ARG A 25 -9.28 -7.99 -4.02
CA ARG A 25 -10.58 -8.19 -3.41
C ARG A 25 -10.95 -6.96 -2.58
N SER A 26 -12.22 -6.58 -2.56
CA SER A 26 -12.63 -5.40 -1.80
C SER A 26 -12.71 -5.71 -0.30
N LEU A 27 -12.14 -4.83 0.52
CA LEU A 27 -12.33 -4.83 1.98
C LEU A 27 -13.35 -3.77 2.41
N SER A 28 -13.45 -2.67 1.65
CA SER A 28 -14.45 -1.62 1.82
C SER A 28 -14.61 -0.83 0.52
N LYS A 29 -15.57 0.12 0.49
CA LYS A 29 -15.75 1.03 -0.66
C LYS A 29 -14.44 1.70 -1.11
N ASN A 30 -13.55 2.06 -0.18
CA ASN A 30 -12.35 2.84 -0.46
C ASN A 30 -11.03 2.04 -0.33
N VAL A 31 -11.08 0.75 0.02
CA VAL A 31 -9.87 -0.05 0.22
C VAL A 31 -10.05 -1.46 -0.34
N ASP A 32 -9.13 -1.85 -1.22
CA ASP A 32 -9.03 -3.20 -1.75
C ASP A 32 -7.73 -3.85 -1.28
N LEU A 33 -7.80 -5.12 -0.86
CA LEU A 33 -6.62 -5.95 -0.63
C LEU A 33 -6.15 -6.50 -1.97
N GLY A 34 -4.84 -6.50 -2.21
CA GLY A 34 -4.22 -6.95 -3.44
C GLY A 34 -3.05 -7.89 -3.22
N LYS A 35 -2.95 -8.91 -4.07
CA LYS A 35 -1.74 -9.71 -4.29
C LYS A 35 -1.06 -9.22 -5.55
N VAL A 36 0.18 -8.76 -5.43
CA VAL A 36 0.93 -8.13 -6.53
C VAL A 36 2.19 -8.91 -6.84
N TRP A 37 2.29 -9.36 -8.08
CA TRP A 37 3.49 -9.95 -8.64
C TRP A 37 4.30 -8.90 -9.40
N SER A 38 5.62 -8.86 -9.20
CA SER A 38 6.50 -7.93 -9.92
C SER A 38 6.62 -8.27 -11.41
N LYS A 39 6.45 -9.55 -11.75
CA LYS A 39 6.41 -10.11 -13.10
C LYS A 39 5.36 -11.23 -13.13
N VAL A 40 4.82 -11.52 -14.31
CA VAL A 40 3.93 -12.67 -14.49
C VAL A 40 4.70 -13.95 -14.12
N PRO A 41 4.24 -14.74 -13.14
CA PRO A 41 4.89 -16.00 -12.76
C PRO A 41 4.87 -16.98 -13.93
N LYS A 42 5.96 -17.73 -14.11
CA LYS A 42 6.09 -18.76 -15.16
C LYS A 42 6.46 -20.10 -14.54
N SER A 43 6.02 -21.19 -15.17
CA SER A 43 6.42 -22.55 -14.77
C SER A 43 7.93 -22.81 -14.87
N THR A 44 8.64 -21.98 -15.64
CA THR A 44 10.10 -22.02 -15.81
C THR A 44 10.86 -21.12 -14.85
N ASP A 45 10.17 -20.40 -13.94
CA ASP A 45 10.87 -19.60 -12.94
C ASP A 45 11.62 -20.51 -11.96
N ASN A 46 12.84 -20.09 -11.58
CA ASN A 46 13.62 -20.82 -10.58
C ASN A 46 12.89 -20.85 -9.24
N ILE A 47 12.92 -21.99 -8.57
CA ILE A 47 12.39 -22.13 -7.20
C ILE A 47 13.29 -21.30 -6.26
N VAL A 48 12.80 -20.13 -5.88
CA VAL A 48 13.44 -19.25 -4.90
C VAL A 48 12.49 -19.07 -3.72
N GLY A 49 13.01 -19.11 -2.50
CA GLY A 49 12.21 -19.02 -1.27
C GLY A 49 11.43 -17.71 -1.10
N ASN A 50 11.76 -16.67 -1.87
CA ASN A 50 11.10 -15.35 -1.82
C ASN A 50 10.29 -15.04 -3.10
N SER A 51 9.67 -16.05 -3.69
CA SER A 51 8.83 -15.92 -4.89
C SER A 51 7.35 -15.64 -4.58
N ALA A 52 7.03 -15.09 -3.41
CA ALA A 52 5.66 -14.79 -3.03
C ALA A 52 5.16 -13.45 -3.63
N PRO A 53 3.85 -13.30 -3.90
CA PRO A 53 3.29 -12.00 -4.24
C PRO A 53 3.36 -11.05 -3.04
N TYR A 54 3.55 -9.76 -3.33
CA TYR A 54 3.46 -8.71 -2.33
C TYR A 54 2.01 -8.49 -1.88
N ASN A 55 1.82 -8.21 -0.60
CA ASN A 55 0.55 -7.81 -0.02
C ASN A 55 0.39 -6.29 -0.10
N PHE A 56 -0.67 -5.84 -0.77
CA PHE A 56 -1.00 -4.43 -0.89
C PHE A 56 -2.40 -4.12 -0.38
N PHE A 57 -2.56 -2.95 0.21
CA PHE A 57 -3.86 -2.31 0.40
C PHE A 57 -3.94 -1.14 -0.57
N PHE A 58 -4.77 -1.25 -1.59
CA PHE A 58 -5.01 -0.20 -2.57
C PHE A 58 -6.12 0.73 -2.09
N ILE A 59 -5.85 2.04 -2.10
CA ILE A 59 -6.77 3.07 -1.60
C ILE A 59 -7.46 3.75 -2.78
N LYS A 60 -8.79 3.82 -2.74
CA LYS A 60 -9.63 4.46 -3.74
C LYS A 60 -10.23 5.78 -3.22
N SER A 61 -10.33 6.78 -4.10
CA SER A 61 -11.20 7.94 -3.87
C SER A 61 -12.67 7.56 -3.97
N ASP A 62 -13.56 8.51 -3.65
CA ASP A 62 -14.99 8.27 -3.62
C ASP A 62 -15.61 7.99 -5.00
N ASP A 63 -14.92 8.40 -6.07
CA ASP A 63 -15.22 8.10 -7.48
C ASP A 63 -14.71 6.71 -7.92
N GLY A 64 -14.10 5.94 -7.01
CA GLY A 64 -13.59 4.60 -7.28
C GLY A 64 -12.18 4.55 -7.90
N LYS A 65 -11.54 5.68 -8.16
CA LYS A 65 -10.18 5.72 -8.71
C LYS A 65 -9.13 5.33 -7.67
N TYR A 66 -8.17 4.50 -8.03
CA TYR A 66 -7.03 4.19 -7.16
C TYR A 66 -6.10 5.40 -7.06
N ILE A 67 -5.90 5.89 -5.84
CA ILE A 67 -5.14 7.12 -5.54
C ILE A 67 -3.91 6.87 -4.68
N GLY A 68 -3.77 5.67 -4.13
CA GLY A 68 -2.66 5.31 -3.25
C GLY A 68 -2.61 3.83 -2.96
N ALA A 69 -1.53 3.41 -2.29
CA ALA A 69 -1.41 2.04 -1.80
C ALA A 69 -0.51 1.97 -0.56
N VAL A 70 -0.72 0.95 0.26
CA VAL A 70 0.12 0.56 1.39
C VAL A 70 0.64 -0.85 1.11
N LEU A 71 1.95 -1.00 1.01
CA LEU A 71 2.64 -2.28 0.96
C LEU A 71 2.82 -2.78 2.41
N ASP A 72 2.31 -3.98 2.66
CA ASP A 72 2.57 -4.71 3.90
C ASP A 72 3.88 -5.48 3.77
N MET A 73 4.88 -5.04 4.53
CA MET A 73 6.20 -5.70 4.64
C MET A 73 6.29 -6.56 5.90
N TYR A 74 5.13 -6.97 6.45
CA TYR A 74 4.95 -7.71 7.69
C TYR A 74 5.32 -6.90 8.93
N ASN A 75 6.60 -6.57 9.07
CA ASN A 75 7.12 -5.80 10.21
C ASN A 75 7.06 -4.28 9.99
N ASP A 76 6.70 -3.83 8.79
CA ASP A 76 6.58 -2.41 8.46
C ASP A 76 5.54 -2.16 7.38
N LEU A 77 5.11 -0.91 7.26
CA LEU A 77 4.22 -0.45 6.21
C LEU A 77 4.93 0.58 5.34
N HIS A 78 4.95 0.35 4.03
CA HIS A 78 5.46 1.34 3.08
C HIS A 78 4.31 1.85 2.22
N TRP A 79 4.03 3.15 2.24
CA TRP A 79 2.87 3.70 1.53
C TRP A 79 3.25 4.80 0.54
N PHE A 80 2.40 4.92 -0.48
CA PHE A 80 2.44 6.01 -1.43
C PHE A 80 1.03 6.52 -1.73
N ILE A 81 0.85 7.83 -1.63
CA ILE A 81 -0.34 8.54 -2.12
C ILE A 81 0.07 9.43 -3.28
N THR A 82 -0.70 9.39 -4.36
CA THR A 82 -0.51 10.27 -5.52
C THR A 82 -0.53 11.75 -5.11
N PRO A 83 0.33 12.62 -5.66
CA PRO A 83 0.50 14.00 -5.17
C PRO A 83 -0.80 14.80 -5.04
N LEU A 84 -1.72 14.67 -6.00
CA LEU A 84 -3.00 15.38 -6.04
C LEU A 84 -3.96 15.02 -4.89
N PHE A 85 -3.73 13.90 -4.21
CA PHE A 85 -4.59 13.38 -3.14
C PHE A 85 -3.93 13.38 -1.76
N ARG A 86 -2.70 13.91 -1.65
CA ARG A 86 -1.99 14.06 -0.37
C ARG A 86 -2.67 15.10 0.51
N LYS A 87 -2.52 14.94 1.83
CA LYS A 87 -3.05 15.84 2.87
C LYS A 87 -4.59 15.98 2.88
N LYS A 88 -5.32 15.10 2.17
CA LYS A 88 -6.79 15.04 2.16
C LYS A 88 -7.37 13.96 3.09
N GLY A 89 -6.55 13.38 3.97
CA GLY A 89 -7.00 12.39 4.96
C GLY A 89 -7.20 10.95 4.46
N TYR A 90 -7.11 10.68 3.15
CA TYR A 90 -7.33 9.33 2.58
C TYR A 90 -6.50 8.22 3.23
N LEU A 91 -5.19 8.43 3.38
CA LEU A 91 -4.30 7.45 4.00
C LEU A 91 -4.67 7.20 5.47
N SER A 92 -4.81 8.28 6.25
CA SER A 92 -5.15 8.21 7.67
C SER A 92 -6.48 7.49 7.91
N LYS A 93 -7.50 7.81 7.08
CA LYS A 93 -8.81 7.16 7.14
C LYS A 93 -8.67 5.67 6.81
N ALA A 94 -8.02 5.32 5.70
CA ALA A 94 -7.82 3.93 5.30
C ALA A 94 -7.06 3.12 6.35
N LEU A 95 -5.99 3.67 6.92
CA LEU A 95 -5.22 3.05 8.01
C LEU A 95 -6.10 2.77 9.23
N LYS A 96 -6.77 3.80 9.75
CA LYS A 96 -7.55 3.70 10.99
C LYS A 96 -8.78 2.80 10.84
N SER A 97 -9.52 2.91 9.74
CA SER A 97 -10.84 2.26 9.63
C SER A 97 -10.81 0.88 8.97
N VAL A 98 -9.74 0.53 8.25
CA VAL A 98 -9.70 -0.75 7.49
C VAL A 98 -8.37 -1.46 7.66
N ILE A 99 -7.26 -0.81 7.31
CA ILE A 99 -5.98 -1.51 7.14
C ILE A 99 -5.44 -2.00 8.48
N LEU A 100 -5.31 -1.14 9.50
CA LEU A 100 -4.80 -1.57 10.80
C LEU A 100 -5.73 -2.59 11.48
N PRO A 101 -7.07 -2.41 11.53
CA PRO A 101 -7.97 -3.45 12.04
C PRO A 101 -7.82 -4.79 11.31
N TYR A 102 -7.63 -4.78 9.98
CA TYR A 102 -7.40 -6.00 9.21
C TYR A 102 -6.09 -6.67 9.61
N LEU A 103 -5.01 -5.90 9.75
CA LEU A 103 -3.70 -6.43 10.12
C LEU A 103 -3.70 -7.02 11.53
N PHE A 104 -4.38 -6.37 12.48
CA PHE A 104 -4.47 -6.85 13.86
C PHE A 104 -5.32 -8.11 14.04
N TYR A 105 -5.97 -8.60 12.98
CA TYR A 105 -6.57 -9.93 12.99
C TYR A 105 -5.51 -11.05 12.93
N GLU A 106 -4.36 -10.79 12.29
CA GLU A 106 -3.31 -11.79 12.04
C GLU A 106 -2.03 -11.55 12.85
N ARG A 107 -1.88 -10.37 13.49
CA ARG A 107 -0.71 -10.03 14.30
C ARG A 107 -1.06 -9.15 15.49
N GLU A 108 -0.27 -9.23 16.55
CA GLU A 108 -0.48 -8.49 17.80
C GLU A 108 -0.01 -7.03 17.70
N GLU A 109 0.99 -6.75 16.88
CA GLU A 109 1.57 -5.40 16.74
C GLU A 109 1.87 -5.03 15.29
N GLN A 110 1.93 -3.73 15.03
CA GLN A 110 2.40 -3.16 13.77
C GLN A 110 3.36 -2.03 14.07
N LYS A 111 4.62 -2.19 13.64
CA LYS A 111 5.57 -1.07 13.62
C LYS A 111 5.40 -0.26 12.34
N ILE A 112 5.45 1.06 12.47
CA ILE A 112 5.47 1.98 11.33
C ILE A 112 6.77 2.78 11.41
N SER A 113 7.67 2.57 10.46
CA SER A 113 8.93 3.32 10.40
C SER A 113 8.83 4.47 9.40
N ILE A 114 9.36 5.62 9.79
CA ILE A 114 9.48 6.79 8.91
C ILE A 114 10.95 7.19 8.88
N ASP A 115 11.63 6.89 7.76
CA ASP A 115 13.06 7.19 7.58
C ASP A 115 13.24 8.47 6.75
N VAL A 116 13.76 9.52 7.40
CA VAL A 116 14.04 10.82 6.78
C VAL A 116 15.01 10.74 5.60
N TYR A 117 15.99 9.82 5.64
CA TYR A 117 16.98 9.70 4.58
C TYR A 117 16.40 9.05 3.32
N GLN A 118 15.40 8.19 3.47
CA GLN A 118 14.73 7.53 2.35
C GLN A 118 13.64 8.38 1.70
N ILE A 119 12.92 9.16 2.48
CA ILE A 119 11.77 9.93 1.97
C ILE A 119 12.09 11.42 1.77
N GLY A 120 13.20 11.89 2.33
CA GLY A 120 13.61 13.29 2.33
C GLY A 120 12.83 14.14 3.34
N GLU A 121 13.47 15.22 3.81
CA GLU A 121 12.98 16.14 4.85
C GLU A 121 11.52 16.57 4.66
N ARG A 122 11.15 16.95 3.44
CA ARG A 122 9.79 17.42 3.14
C ARG A 122 8.75 16.32 3.37
N ASN A 123 9.01 15.09 2.97
CA ASN A 123 8.08 13.99 3.16
C ASN A 123 8.10 13.47 4.60
N TYR A 124 9.25 13.54 5.26
CA TYR A 124 9.39 13.23 6.68
C TYR A 124 8.52 14.13 7.55
N SER A 125 8.63 15.45 7.35
CA SER A 125 7.78 16.43 8.05
C SER A 125 6.28 16.19 7.81
N ASN A 126 5.88 15.83 6.59
CA ASN A 126 4.49 15.47 6.29
C ASN A 126 4.04 14.18 6.98
N SER A 127 4.95 13.23 7.20
CA SER A 127 4.66 11.90 7.77
C SER A 127 4.56 11.91 9.30
N LYS A 128 5.22 12.86 9.99
CA LYS A 128 5.06 13.06 11.45
C LYS A 128 3.62 13.26 11.92
N ARG A 129 2.72 13.70 11.03
CA ARG A 129 1.28 13.83 11.35
C ARG A 129 0.54 12.50 11.36
N VAL A 130 1.08 11.47 10.70
CA VAL A 130 0.49 10.13 10.62
C VAL A 130 0.82 9.31 11.86
N ASP A 131 2.03 9.46 12.42
CA ASP A 131 2.48 8.82 13.66
C ASP A 131 1.51 9.05 14.84
N ARG A 132 1.02 10.28 15.00
CA ARG A 132 0.04 10.62 16.06
C ARG A 132 -1.32 9.89 15.97
N ILE A 133 -1.60 9.20 14.88
CA ILE A 133 -2.84 8.43 14.71
C ILE A 133 -2.68 6.97 15.19
N ALA A 134 -1.44 6.46 15.26
CA ALA A 134 -1.16 5.08 15.70
C ALA A 134 -1.23 4.89 17.23
N TRP A 135 -1.30 5.98 18.00
CA TRP A 135 -1.45 6.00 19.46
C TRP A 135 -2.90 6.30 19.94
N ILE A 136 -3.83 6.21 18.98
CA ILE A 136 -5.31 6.18 18.96
C ILE A 136 -6.01 4.89 19.38
#